data_AF-A0A9E4BFK9-F1
#
_entry.id   AF-A0A9E4BFK9-F1
#
_cell.length_a   1.000
_cell.length_b   1.000
_cell.length_c   1.000
_cell.angle_alpha   90.00
_cell.angle_beta   90.00
_cell.angle_gamma   90.00
#
_symmetry.space_group_name_H-M   'P 1'
#
loop_
_entity.id
_entity.type
_entity.pdbx_description
1 polymer ?
#
loop_
_entity_poly.entity_id
_entity_poly.type
_entity_poly.pdbx_seq_one_letter_code
_entity_poly.pdbx_strand_id
1 'polypeptide(L)'
;MTVTDFEARVSAYVDGEMSPVEMAEMDRKAAECEHCRVLLADVQALKERMAQLPKVRPSAEFAFALRSHLAMAVSKEKQSLHKVRRALFSSVSRTITTLAAAVVIGLGLTQVVFYSDITTPQMAVERPEIPLVPGERLPNVDVGALELERLSKESYSLDSRHYRDSARVDSALQLKQRPSNMRDLRDVKQVPVSYSF
;
A
#
# COMPACT_ATOMS: atom_id res chain seq x y z
N MET A 1 34.71 -14.54 10.22
CA MET A 1 33.95 -15.18 9.13
C MET A 1 34.78 -16.28 8.49
N THR A 2 34.23 -17.49 8.40
CA THR A 2 34.85 -18.60 7.67
C THR A 2 34.67 -18.43 6.15
N VAL A 3 35.34 -19.24 5.34
CA VAL A 3 35.17 -19.20 3.87
C VAL A 3 33.77 -19.69 3.47
N THR A 4 33.25 -20.72 4.15
CA THR A 4 31.91 -21.26 3.90
C THR A 4 30.81 -20.25 4.25
N ASP A 5 30.98 -19.48 5.33
CA ASP A 5 30.04 -18.41 5.67
C ASP A 5 30.05 -17.29 4.61
N PHE A 6 31.22 -17.00 4.04
CA PHE A 6 31.37 -16.01 2.96
C PHE A 6 30.64 -16.49 1.70
N GLU A 7 30.87 -17.74 1.29
CA GLU A 7 30.20 -18.37 0.13
C GLU A 7 28.68 -18.34 0.27
N ALA A 8 28.15 -18.63 1.47
CA ALA A 8 26.71 -18.59 1.72
C ALA A 8 26.10 -17.17 1.65
N ARG A 9 26.90 -16.13 1.90
CA ARG A 9 26.44 -14.74 2.02
C ARG A 9 26.80 -13.86 0.82
N VAL A 10 27.64 -14.34 -0.11
CA VAL A 10 28.13 -13.54 -1.24
C VAL A 10 27.00 -13.03 -2.14
N SER A 11 25.91 -13.80 -2.31
CA SER A 11 24.75 -13.34 -3.08
C SER A 11 24.08 -12.14 -2.43
N ALA A 12 23.74 -12.23 -1.14
CA ALA A 12 23.11 -11.14 -0.38
C ALA A 12 23.99 -9.88 -0.37
N TYR A 13 25.31 -10.05 -0.31
CA TYR A 13 26.26 -8.94 -0.42
C TYR A 13 26.17 -8.26 -1.79
N VAL A 14 26.21 -9.03 -2.87
CA VAL A 14 26.14 -8.49 -4.24
C VAL A 14 24.78 -7.84 -4.53
N ASP A 15 23.70 -8.34 -3.94
CA ASP A 15 22.35 -7.79 -4.08
C ASP A 15 22.07 -6.59 -3.17
N GLY A 16 22.97 -6.28 -2.23
CA GLY A 16 22.84 -5.15 -1.32
C GLY A 16 21.80 -5.37 -0.22
N GLU A 17 21.52 -6.63 0.12
CA GLU A 17 20.51 -7.02 1.11
C GLU A 17 21.06 -7.10 2.55
N MET A 18 22.34 -6.76 2.73
CA MET A 18 23.04 -6.84 4.02
C MET A 18 23.10 -5.49 4.72
N SER A 19 23.20 -5.51 6.05
CA SER A 19 23.45 -4.28 6.81
C SER A 19 24.89 -3.76 6.57
N PRO A 20 25.16 -2.45 6.80
CA PRO A 20 26.49 -1.88 6.57
C PRO A 20 27.61 -2.56 7.36
N VAL A 21 27.32 -3.05 8.56
CA VAL A 21 28.27 -3.78 9.41
C VAL A 21 28.64 -5.10 8.76
N GLU A 22 27.66 -5.84 8.25
CA GLU A 22 27.89 -7.12 7.58
C GLU A 22 28.61 -6.95 6.24
N MET A 23 28.31 -5.90 5.49
CA MET A 23 29.05 -5.56 4.27
C MET A 23 30.53 -5.32 4.57
N ALA A 24 30.84 -4.55 5.63
CA ALA A 24 32.22 -4.32 6.04
C ALA A 24 32.95 -5.61 6.45
N GLU A 25 32.24 -6.57 7.05
CA GLU A 25 32.81 -7.89 7.35
C GLU A 25 33.13 -8.70 6.08
N MET A 26 32.26 -8.64 5.08
CA MET A 26 32.48 -9.26 3.76
C MET A 26 33.68 -8.63 3.06
N ASP A 27 33.77 -7.29 3.04
CA ASP A 27 34.88 -6.55 2.45
C ASP A 27 36.22 -6.95 3.10
N ARG A 28 36.27 -6.99 4.43
CA ARG A 28 37.46 -7.43 5.16
C ARG A 28 37.84 -8.86 4.78
N LYS A 29 36.87 -9.79 4.71
CA LYS A 29 37.16 -11.18 4.37
C LYS A 29 37.65 -11.35 2.93
N ALA A 30 37.08 -10.59 1.99
CA ALA A 30 37.52 -10.57 0.60
C ALA A 30 38.94 -9.99 0.46
N ALA A 31 39.33 -9.01 1.31
CA ALA A 31 40.69 -8.49 1.34
C ALA A 31 41.71 -9.48 1.91
N GLU A 32 41.32 -10.29 2.89
CA GLU A 32 42.20 -11.26 3.57
C GLU A 32 42.34 -12.60 2.84
N CYS A 33 41.39 -12.97 1.98
CA CYS A 33 41.32 -14.31 1.39
C CYS A 33 41.22 -14.26 -0.14
N GLU A 34 42.23 -14.80 -0.82
CA GLU A 34 42.30 -14.87 -2.29
C GLU A 34 41.07 -15.55 -2.91
N HIS A 35 40.68 -16.71 -2.36
CA HIS A 35 39.51 -17.46 -2.85
C HIS A 35 38.21 -16.64 -2.73
N CYS A 36 38.00 -15.97 -1.59
CA CYS A 36 36.84 -15.11 -1.38
C CYS A 36 36.83 -13.93 -2.37
N ARG A 37 38.00 -13.35 -2.68
CA ARG A 37 38.13 -12.27 -3.65
C ARG A 37 37.76 -12.72 -5.06
N VAL A 38 38.29 -13.85 -5.50
CA VAL A 38 38.00 -14.43 -6.83
C VAL A 38 36.51 -14.75 -6.94
N LEU A 39 35.93 -15.41 -5.93
CA LEU A 39 34.51 -15.72 -5.90
C LEU A 39 33.65 -14.46 -6.01
N LEU A 40 33.97 -13.42 -5.23
CA LEU A 40 33.23 -12.16 -5.29
C LEU A 40 33.31 -11.51 -6.67
N ALA A 41 34.49 -11.48 -7.28
CA ALA A 41 34.68 -10.95 -8.63
C ALA A 41 33.88 -11.74 -9.68
N ASP A 42 33.83 -13.06 -9.57
CA ASP A 42 33.05 -13.92 -10.48
C ASP A 42 31.54 -13.66 -10.39
N VAL A 43 31.01 -13.52 -9.17
CA VAL A 43 29.60 -13.23 -8.93
C VAL A 43 29.25 -11.82 -9.43
N GLN A 44 30.12 -10.83 -9.20
CA GLN A 44 29.94 -9.48 -9.73
C GLN A 44 29.96 -9.46 -11.27
N ALA A 45 30.90 -10.14 -11.90
CA ALA A 45 30.97 -10.27 -13.35
C ALA A 45 29.72 -10.99 -13.93
N LEU A 46 29.19 -11.99 -13.23
CA LEU A 46 27.92 -12.63 -13.61
C LEU A 46 26.75 -11.64 -13.55
N LYS A 47 26.63 -10.86 -12.47
CA LYS A 47 25.60 -9.83 -12.33
C LYS A 47 25.68 -8.80 -13.45
N GLU A 48 26.89 -8.36 -13.82
CA GLU A 48 27.10 -7.44 -14.93
C GLU A 48 26.66 -8.03 -16.28
N ARG A 49 27.00 -9.29 -16.56
CA ARG A 49 26.54 -9.99 -17.77
C ARG A 49 25.02 -10.13 -17.81
N MET A 50 24.39 -10.41 -16.66
CA MET A 50 22.93 -10.49 -16.57
C MET A 50 22.28 -9.12 -16.78
N ALA A 51 22.90 -8.03 -16.29
CA ALA A 51 22.40 -6.67 -16.49
C ALA A 51 22.46 -6.23 -17.98
N GLN A 52 23.33 -6.84 -18.77
CA GLN A 52 23.45 -6.60 -20.21
C GLN A 52 22.43 -7.37 -21.05
N LEU A 53 21.64 -8.27 -20.45
CA LEU A 53 20.62 -9.01 -21.19
C LEU A 53 19.59 -8.06 -21.83
N PRO A 54 19.12 -8.37 -23.05
CA PRO A 54 18.08 -7.58 -23.70
C PRO A 54 16.87 -7.44 -22.79
N LYS A 55 16.47 -6.20 -22.53
CA LYS A 55 15.25 -5.92 -21.77
C LYS A 55 14.04 -6.36 -22.60
N VAL A 56 13.47 -7.50 -22.25
CA VAL A 56 12.24 -7.98 -22.87
C VAL A 56 11.10 -7.06 -22.43
N ARG A 57 10.47 -6.36 -23.39
CA ARG A 57 9.22 -5.66 -23.11
C ARG A 57 8.08 -6.68 -23.13
N PRO A 58 7.26 -6.79 -22.07
CA PRO A 58 6.09 -7.65 -22.12
C PRO A 58 5.13 -7.19 -23.21
N SER A 59 4.37 -8.13 -23.78
CA SER A 59 3.31 -7.79 -24.74
C SER A 59 2.26 -6.89 -24.10
N ALA A 60 1.59 -6.07 -24.91
CA ALA A 60 0.51 -5.20 -24.44
C ALA A 60 -0.61 -6.02 -23.76
N GLU A 61 -0.93 -7.19 -24.31
CA GLU A 61 -1.91 -8.13 -23.75
C GLU A 61 -1.51 -8.64 -22.37
N PHE A 62 -0.24 -9.05 -22.19
CA PHE A 62 0.25 -9.49 -20.88
C PHE A 62 0.20 -8.35 -19.86
N ALA A 63 0.66 -7.16 -20.24
CA ALA A 63 0.67 -6.00 -19.36
C ALA A 63 -0.76 -5.58 -18.96
N PHE A 64 -1.73 -5.71 -19.87
CA PHE A 64 -3.14 -5.49 -19.59
C PHE A 64 -3.70 -6.55 -18.64
N ALA A 65 -3.48 -7.84 -18.93
CA ALA A 65 -3.93 -8.95 -18.10
C ALA A 65 -3.37 -8.88 -16.67
N LEU A 66 -2.10 -8.52 -16.53
CA LEU A 66 -1.47 -8.33 -15.23
C LEU A 66 -2.10 -7.18 -14.45
N ARG A 67 -2.30 -6.02 -15.08
CA ARG A 67 -2.92 -4.85 -14.43
C ARG A 67 -4.36 -5.10 -14.04
N SER A 68 -5.15 -5.77 -14.88
CA SER A 68 -6.53 -6.11 -14.54
C SER A 68 -6.59 -7.08 -13.37
N HIS A 69 -5.72 -8.09 -13.35
CA HIS A 69 -5.64 -9.04 -12.23
C HIS A 69 -5.22 -8.35 -10.92
N LEU A 70 -4.21 -7.47 -10.96
CA LEU A 70 -3.78 -6.69 -9.80
C LEU A 70 -4.89 -5.75 -9.30
N ALA A 71 -5.60 -5.07 -10.20
CA ALA A 71 -6.73 -4.21 -9.84
C ALA A 71 -7.87 -5.00 -9.17
N MET A 72 -8.15 -6.21 -9.66
CA MET A 72 -9.15 -7.10 -9.05
C MET A 72 -8.69 -7.61 -7.68
N ALA A 73 -7.42 -7.97 -7.51
CA ALA A 73 -6.89 -8.43 -6.23
C ALA A 73 -6.95 -7.32 -5.17
N VAL A 74 -6.49 -6.11 -5.50
CA VAL A 74 -6.49 -4.95 -4.60
C VAL A 74 -7.91 -4.51 -4.24
N SER A 75 -8.85 -4.54 -5.19
CA SER A 75 -10.24 -4.17 -4.91
C SER A 75 -10.93 -5.18 -3.99
N LYS A 76 -10.63 -6.48 -4.12
CA LYS A 76 -11.13 -7.53 -3.22
C LYS A 76 -10.69 -7.30 -1.77
N GLU A 77 -9.43 -6.92 -1.57
CA GLU A 77 -8.89 -6.60 -0.24
C GLU A 77 -9.50 -5.33 0.36
N LYS A 78 -9.65 -4.27 -0.44
CA LYS A 78 -10.33 -3.04 0.03
C LYS A 78 -11.79 -3.28 0.37
N GLN A 79 -12.48 -4.14 -0.38
CA GLN A 79 -13.89 -4.44 -0.15
C GLN A 79 -14.11 -5.23 1.15
N SER A 80 -13.19 -6.12 1.53
CA SER A 80 -13.28 -6.84 2.80
C SER A 80 -13.07 -5.89 3.99
N LEU A 81 -12.07 -4.99 3.91
CA LEU A 81 -11.84 -3.96 4.93
C LEU A 81 -13.03 -3.01 5.08
N HIS A 82 -13.64 -2.59 3.97
CA HIS A 82 -14.84 -1.75 4.01
C HIS A 82 -16.05 -2.46 4.64
N LYS A 83 -16.22 -3.78 4.42
CA LYS A 83 -17.29 -4.56 5.07
C LYS A 83 -17.06 -4.67 6.58
N VAL A 84 -15.83 -4.94 7.02
CA VAL A 84 -15.47 -5.00 8.44
C VAL A 84 -15.65 -3.64 9.11
N ARG A 85 -15.14 -2.56 8.48
CA ARG A 85 -15.32 -1.19 8.97
C ARG A 85 -16.81 -0.84 9.05
N ARG A 86 -17.61 -1.15 8.03
CA ARG A 86 -19.06 -0.87 8.06
C ARG A 86 -19.77 -1.64 9.18
N ALA A 87 -19.39 -2.89 9.45
CA ALA A 87 -19.96 -3.67 10.54
C ALA A 87 -19.61 -3.07 11.92
N LEU A 88 -18.34 -2.71 12.14
CA LEU A 88 -17.87 -2.13 13.41
C LEU A 88 -18.36 -0.69 13.66
N PHE A 89 -18.54 0.11 12.61
CA PHE A 89 -19.00 1.51 12.74
C PHE A 89 -20.52 1.69 12.60
N SER A 90 -21.28 0.68 12.16
CA SER A 90 -22.76 0.78 12.13
C SER A 90 -23.41 0.81 13.52
N SER A 91 -22.72 0.31 14.55
CA SER A 91 -23.21 0.28 15.93
C SER A 91 -23.02 1.61 16.66
N VAL A 92 -21.96 2.38 16.34
CA VAL A 92 -21.65 3.65 17.02
C VAL A 92 -22.56 4.80 16.57
N SER A 93 -23.02 4.80 15.32
CA SER A 93 -23.94 5.85 14.83
C SER A 93 -25.32 5.82 15.51
N ARG A 94 -25.73 4.70 16.12
CA ARG A 94 -27.02 4.61 16.83
C ARG A 94 -26.95 5.04 18.29
N THR A 95 -25.76 5.13 18.89
CA THR A 95 -25.61 5.56 20.29
C THR A 95 -25.36 7.06 20.45
N ILE A 96 -24.82 7.74 19.43
CA ILE A 96 -24.57 9.18 19.50
C ILE A 96 -25.88 10.00 19.41
N THR A 97 -26.88 9.52 18.67
CA THR A 97 -28.18 10.23 18.55
C THR A 97 -29.02 10.16 19.83
N THR A 98 -28.89 9.12 20.65
CA THR A 98 -29.64 9.02 21.92
C THR A 98 -29.00 9.84 23.04
N LEU A 99 -27.67 10.00 23.05
CA LEU A 99 -26.99 10.78 24.08
C LEU A 99 -27.19 12.29 23.91
N ALA A 100 -27.26 12.79 22.67
CA ALA A 100 -27.54 14.20 22.40
C ALA A 100 -28.96 14.63 22.85
N ALA A 101 -29.97 13.75 22.71
CA ALA A 101 -31.32 14.02 23.18
C ALA A 101 -31.41 14.08 24.73
N ALA A 102 -30.67 13.23 25.43
CA ALA A 102 -30.66 13.21 26.90
C ALA A 102 -30.00 14.46 27.50
N VAL A 103 -28.95 15.01 26.87
CA VAL A 103 -28.28 16.23 27.34
C VAL A 103 -29.18 17.47 27.19
N VAL A 104 -29.98 17.56 26.12
CA VAL A 104 -30.93 18.68 25.92
C VAL A 104 -32.08 18.63 26.94
N ILE A 105 -32.58 17.44 27.29
CA ILE A 105 -33.63 17.28 28.31
C ILE A 105 -33.06 17.54 29.73
N GLY A 106 -31.82 17.11 30.00
CA GLY A 106 -31.15 17.34 31.28
C GLY A 106 -30.82 18.81 31.56
N LEU A 107 -30.28 19.54 30.57
CA LEU A 107 -29.94 20.96 30.72
C LEU A 107 -31.16 21.88 30.74
N GLY A 108 -32.26 21.51 30.08
CA GLY A 108 -33.52 22.26 30.12
C GLY A 108 -34.19 22.28 31.50
N LEU A 109 -34.08 21.18 32.26
CA LEU A 109 -34.67 21.11 33.61
C LEU A 109 -33.86 21.86 34.68
N THR A 110 -32.55 22.06 34.47
CA THR A 110 -31.72 22.79 35.44
C THR A 110 -31.87 24.32 35.38
N GLN A 111 -32.27 24.90 34.25
CA GLN A 111 -32.38 26.37 34.15
C GLN A 111 -33.64 26.96 34.80
N VAL A 112 -34.66 26.14 35.08
CA VAL A 112 -35.91 26.63 35.71
C VAL A 112 -35.79 26.69 37.25
N VAL A 113 -34.85 25.96 37.85
CA VAL A 113 -34.74 25.88 39.33
C VAL A 113 -33.74 26.89 39.92
N PHE A 114 -32.74 27.34 39.16
CA PHE A 114 -31.64 28.15 39.71
C PHE A 114 -31.71 29.65 39.44
N TYR A 115 -32.83 30.19 38.95
CA TYR A 115 -32.97 31.64 38.71
C TYR A 115 -33.56 32.43 39.90
N SER A 116 -33.77 31.78 41.04
CA SER A 116 -34.25 32.42 42.27
C SER A 116 -33.11 32.46 43.28
N ASP A 117 -32.70 33.67 43.64
CA ASP A 117 -31.73 34.02 44.68
C ASP A 117 -30.25 33.72 44.37
N ILE A 118 -29.46 34.79 44.23
CA ILE A 118 -28.62 35.26 45.35
C ILE A 118 -27.81 36.47 44.87
N THR A 119 -28.07 37.55 45.59
CA THR A 119 -27.38 38.82 45.70
C THR A 119 -25.87 38.65 45.96
N THR A 120 -25.08 39.49 45.31
CA THR A 120 -23.63 39.72 45.53
C THR A 120 -23.25 39.90 47.01
N PRO A 121 -22.01 39.57 47.40
CA PRO A 121 -21.01 40.64 47.54
C PRO A 121 -19.59 40.30 47.05
N GLN A 122 -18.86 41.39 46.78
CA GLN A 122 -17.44 41.46 46.45
C GLN A 122 -16.53 40.87 47.53
N MET A 123 -15.33 40.45 47.12
CA MET A 123 -14.05 40.81 47.76
C MET A 123 -12.92 40.62 46.74
N ALA A 124 -12.10 41.66 46.62
CA ALA A 124 -10.89 41.71 45.82
C ALA A 124 -9.76 40.90 46.48
N VAL A 125 -9.02 40.12 45.70
CA VAL A 125 -7.65 39.68 46.02
C VAL A 125 -6.84 39.67 44.73
N GLU A 126 -5.80 40.50 44.72
CA GLU A 126 -4.74 40.58 43.71
C GLU A 126 -4.10 39.21 43.43
N ARG A 127 -3.70 38.97 42.17
CA ARG A 127 -2.74 37.91 41.87
C ARG A 127 -1.70 38.41 40.84
N PRO A 128 -0.39 38.18 41.07
CA PRO A 128 0.67 38.84 40.33
C PRO A 128 0.87 38.27 38.93
N GLU A 129 1.23 39.17 38.02
CA GLU A 129 1.67 38.91 36.66
C GLU A 129 2.99 38.14 36.64
N ILE A 130 3.06 37.08 35.83
CA ILE A 130 4.31 36.41 35.43
C ILE A 130 4.55 36.78 33.96
N PRO A 131 5.65 37.46 33.61
CA PRO A 131 5.99 37.72 32.22
C PRO A 131 6.66 36.49 31.61
N LEU A 132 6.00 35.83 30.66
CA LEU A 132 6.62 34.82 29.81
C LEU A 132 7.09 35.44 28.49
N VAL A 133 8.39 35.29 28.28
CA VAL A 133 9.20 35.71 27.12
C VAL A 133 8.63 35.17 25.81
N PRO A 134 8.58 35.96 24.71
CA PRO A 134 8.16 35.47 23.40
C PRO A 134 9.26 34.62 22.77
N GLY A 135 9.03 33.32 22.67
CA GLY A 135 9.80 32.42 21.81
C GLY A 135 9.23 32.41 20.39
N GLU A 136 10.04 32.83 19.43
CA GLU A 136 9.75 32.80 18.00
C GLU A 136 9.30 31.41 17.53
N ARG A 137 8.13 31.34 16.89
CA ARG A 137 7.72 30.18 16.10
C ARG A 137 8.22 30.36 14.67
N LEU A 138 9.13 29.49 14.25
CA LEU A 138 9.41 29.26 12.84
C LEU A 138 8.19 28.62 12.16
N PRO A 139 7.84 29.01 10.92
CA PRO A 139 6.78 28.37 10.17
C PRO A 139 7.25 26.99 9.70
N ASN A 140 6.63 25.94 10.26
CA ASN A 140 6.73 24.58 9.75
C ASN A 140 5.90 24.50 8.46
N VAL A 141 6.54 24.74 7.32
CA VAL A 141 5.91 24.60 6.01
C VAL A 141 5.95 23.12 5.64
N ASP A 142 4.82 22.46 5.81
CA ASP A 142 4.59 21.07 5.42
C ASP A 142 4.34 20.98 3.90
N VAL A 143 5.43 21.07 3.13
CA VAL A 143 5.41 21.06 1.64
C VAL A 143 5.04 19.67 1.09
N GLY A 144 5.18 18.60 1.89
CA GLY A 144 5.01 17.22 1.42
C GLY A 144 3.55 16.77 1.23
N ALA A 145 2.61 17.31 2.00
CA ALA A 145 1.22 16.85 1.97
C ALA A 145 0.41 17.40 0.78
N LEU A 146 0.75 18.61 0.29
CA LEU A 146 0.00 19.29 -0.76
C LEU A 146 0.33 18.79 -2.18
N GLU A 147 1.53 18.24 -2.40
CA GLU A 147 1.97 17.78 -3.72
C GLU A 147 1.44 16.37 -4.05
N LEU A 148 1.33 15.49 -3.05
CA LEU A 148 0.71 14.17 -3.17
C LEU A 148 -0.79 14.25 -3.47
N GLU A 149 -1.51 15.23 -2.92
CA GLU A 149 -2.93 15.41 -3.22
C GLU A 149 -3.17 15.92 -4.64
N ARG A 150 -2.23 16.72 -5.18
CA ARG A 150 -2.30 17.25 -6.56
C ARG A 150 -2.03 16.16 -7.60
N LEU A 151 -1.01 15.31 -7.37
CA LEU A 151 -0.70 14.18 -8.25
C LEU A 151 -1.78 13.08 -8.20
N SER A 152 -2.42 12.88 -7.05
CA SER A 152 -3.58 11.98 -6.90
C SER A 152 -4.79 12.44 -7.72
N LYS A 153 -5.05 13.75 -7.80
CA LYS A 153 -6.19 14.31 -8.54
C LYS A 153 -5.98 14.33 -10.06
N GLU A 154 -4.76 14.53 -10.56
CA GLU A 154 -4.50 14.54 -12.01
C GLU A 154 -4.44 13.13 -12.63
N SER A 155 -4.06 12.11 -11.86
CA SER A 155 -3.87 10.75 -12.41
C SER A 155 -5.16 9.94 -12.62
N TYR A 156 -6.31 10.40 -12.09
CA TYR A 156 -7.56 9.64 -12.06
C TYR A 156 -8.67 10.16 -12.98
N SER A 157 -8.41 11.21 -13.77
CA SER A 157 -9.39 11.72 -14.74
C SER A 157 -9.35 11.01 -16.10
N LEU A 158 -8.52 9.96 -16.27
CA LEU A 158 -8.55 9.07 -17.44
C LEU A 158 -9.81 8.19 -17.44
N ASP A 159 -10.89 8.84 -17.83
CA ASP A 159 -11.92 8.36 -18.74
C ASP A 159 -12.45 6.93 -18.53
N SER A 160 -13.06 6.73 -17.36
CA SER A 160 -13.91 5.57 -17.08
C SER A 160 -15.14 5.46 -18.00
N ARG A 161 -15.47 6.50 -18.79
CA ARG A 161 -16.61 6.46 -19.73
C ARG A 161 -16.24 5.73 -21.01
N HIS A 162 -15.04 5.91 -21.56
CA HIS A 162 -14.62 5.19 -22.77
C HIS A 162 -14.44 3.68 -22.58
N TYR A 163 -14.11 3.20 -21.38
CA TYR A 163 -13.97 1.76 -21.12
C TYR A 163 -15.33 1.03 -21.03
N ARG A 164 -16.40 1.73 -20.64
CA ARG A 164 -17.72 1.12 -20.46
C ARG A 164 -18.43 0.86 -21.79
N ASP A 165 -18.18 1.71 -22.78
CA ASP A 165 -18.81 1.60 -24.10
C ASP A 165 -18.13 0.56 -24.99
N SER A 166 -16.81 0.38 -24.87
CA SER A 166 -16.08 -0.66 -25.62
C SER A 166 -16.40 -2.08 -25.14
N ALA A 167 -16.54 -2.31 -23.84
CA ALA A 167 -16.89 -3.63 -23.30
C ALA A 167 -18.29 -4.14 -23.68
N ARG A 168 -19.23 -3.22 -24.01
CA ARG A 168 -20.60 -3.57 -24.42
C ARG A 168 -20.71 -4.00 -25.88
N VAL A 169 -19.88 -3.46 -26.76
CA VAL A 169 -19.95 -3.74 -28.20
C VAL A 169 -19.42 -5.15 -28.50
N ASP A 170 -18.35 -5.59 -27.82
CA ASP A 170 -17.75 -6.91 -28.06
C ASP A 170 -18.59 -8.07 -27.49
N SER A 171 -19.28 -7.85 -26.37
CA SER A 171 -20.13 -8.86 -25.74
C SER A 171 -21.39 -9.20 -26.56
N ALA A 172 -21.89 -8.23 -27.35
CA ALA A 172 -23.07 -8.43 -28.21
C ALA A 172 -22.74 -9.19 -29.51
N LEU A 173 -21.50 -9.09 -30.00
CA LEU A 173 -21.06 -9.79 -31.20
C LEU A 173 -20.70 -11.26 -30.96
N GLN A 174 -20.12 -11.60 -29.80
CA GLN A 174 -19.72 -12.99 -29.51
C GLN A 174 -20.89 -13.94 -29.23
N LEU A 175 -22.06 -13.44 -28.80
CA LEU A 175 -23.22 -14.28 -28.51
C LEU A 175 -23.93 -14.84 -29.77
N LYS A 176 -23.60 -14.35 -30.97
CA LYS A 176 -24.17 -14.86 -32.24
C LYS A 176 -23.32 -15.91 -32.96
N GLN A 177 -22.10 -16.20 -32.50
CA GLN A 177 -21.20 -17.13 -33.18
C GLN A 177 -20.81 -18.33 -32.31
N ARG A 178 -21.76 -18.91 -31.57
CA ARG A 178 -21.52 -20.18 -30.88
C ARG A 178 -21.96 -21.34 -31.80
N PRO A 179 -21.05 -21.99 -32.54
CA PRO A 179 -21.40 -23.19 -33.30
C PRO A 179 -21.76 -24.31 -32.31
N SER A 180 -22.94 -24.89 -32.51
CA SER A 180 -23.58 -25.90 -31.66
C SER A 180 -22.89 -27.28 -31.68
N ASN A 181 -21.63 -27.38 -32.08
CA ASN A 181 -21.00 -28.65 -32.44
C ASN A 181 -19.73 -28.91 -31.59
N MET A 182 -19.93 -29.24 -30.31
CA MET A 182 -18.86 -29.66 -29.39
C MET A 182 -19.22 -30.97 -28.66
N ARG A 183 -19.73 -31.97 -29.40
CA ARG A 183 -19.96 -33.33 -28.85
C ARG A 183 -18.95 -34.40 -29.30
N ASP A 184 -17.98 -34.08 -30.16
CA ASP A 184 -17.16 -35.13 -30.81
C ASP A 184 -15.66 -35.18 -30.45
N LEU A 185 -15.19 -34.50 -29.41
CA LEU A 185 -13.77 -34.52 -29.01
C LEU A 185 -13.43 -35.60 -27.97
N ARG A 186 -14.05 -36.78 -28.04
CA ARG A 186 -13.70 -37.92 -27.15
C ARG A 186 -12.63 -38.87 -27.68
N ASP A 187 -12.07 -38.61 -28.86
CA ASP A 187 -11.11 -39.52 -29.49
C ASP A 187 -9.73 -38.85 -29.69
N VAL A 188 -9.12 -38.39 -28.59
CA VAL A 188 -7.71 -37.94 -28.62
C VAL A 188 -6.84 -39.12 -28.20
N LYS A 189 -6.32 -39.81 -29.22
CA LYS A 189 -5.35 -40.90 -29.10
C LYS A 189 -4.07 -40.36 -28.43
N GLN A 190 -3.76 -40.86 -27.24
CA GLN A 190 -2.53 -40.50 -26.53
C GLN A 190 -1.32 -41.01 -27.32
N VAL A 191 -0.39 -40.11 -27.65
CA VAL A 191 0.89 -40.43 -28.27
C VAL A 191 1.93 -40.64 -27.17
N PRO A 192 2.61 -41.79 -27.10
CA PRO A 192 3.66 -42.02 -26.10
C PRO A 192 4.90 -41.19 -26.45
N VAL A 193 5.32 -40.33 -25.53
CA VAL A 193 6.59 -39.61 -25.60
C VAL A 193 7.65 -40.48 -24.92
N SER A 194 8.62 -40.98 -25.69
CA SER A 194 9.78 -41.70 -25.16
C SER A 194 10.88 -40.70 -24.87
N TYR A 195 11.37 -40.66 -23.62
CA TYR A 195 12.55 -39.91 -23.23
C TYR A 195 13.75 -40.86 -23.21
N SER A 196 14.77 -40.55 -23.99
CA SER A 196 16.09 -41.18 -23.90
C SER A 196 16.96 -40.31 -23.00
N PHE A 197 17.43 -40.90 -21.91
CA PHE A 197 18.46 -40.33 -21.03
C PHE A 197 19.85 -40.70 -21.53
#